data_AF-A0A554A2L7-F1
#
_entry.id   AF-A0A554A2L7-F1
#
_cell.length_a   1.000
_cell.length_b   1.000
_cell.length_c   1.000
_cell.angle_alpha   90.00
_cell.angle_beta   90.00
_cell.angle_gamma   90.00
#
_symmetry.space_group_name_H-M   'P 1'
#
loop_
_entity.id
_entity.type
_entity.pdbx_description
1 polymer ?
#
loop_
_entity_poly.entity_id
_entity_poly.type
_entity_poly.pdbx_seq_one_letter_code
_entity_poly.pdbx_strand_id
1 'polypeptide(L)' 'MLKILITISSIIVLIISAFGLLTNNHDLLPYMFLFLSLSMLLLGLLEFKRNRRVGWILVSVFIVTFFVFITELF' A
#
# COMPACT_ATOMS: atom_id res chain seq x y z
N MET A 1 8.12 14.66 5.97
CA MET A 1 6.67 14.48 5.72
C MET A 1 6.35 13.16 5.04
N LEU A 2 6.82 12.88 3.82
CA LEU A 2 6.46 11.64 3.09
C LEU A 2 6.77 10.34 3.87
N LYS A 3 7.92 10.28 4.55
CA LYS A 3 8.28 9.15 5.43
C LYS A 3 7.27 8.91 6.57
N ILE A 4 6.75 9.98 7.15
CA ILE A 4 5.75 9.89 8.24
C ILE A 4 4.45 9.31 7.70
N LEU A 5 4.02 9.76 6.50
CA LEU A 5 2.82 9.23 5.85
C LEU A 5 2.96 7.74 5.52
N ILE A 6 4.14 7.30 5.05
CA ILE A 6 4.45 5.89 4.81
C ILE A 6 4.40 5.08 6.11
N THR A 7 4.98 5.60 7.20
CA THR A 7 4.95 4.95 8.52
C THR A 7 3.52 4.81 9.04
N ILE A 8 2.71 5.87 9.00
CA ILE A 8 1.31 5.84 9.44
C ILE A 8 0.51 4.84 8.59
N SER A 9 0.67 4.88 7.27
CA SER A 9 0.01 3.94 6.35
C SER A 9 0.39 2.49 6.65
N SER A 10 1.66 2.22 6.95
CA SER A 10 2.14 0.88 7.31
C SER A 10 1.55 0.38 8.63
N ILE A 11 1.41 1.26 9.63
CA ILE A 11 0.76 0.92 10.90
C ILE A 11 -0.72 0.58 10.68
N ILE A 12 -1.42 1.34 9.84
CA ILE A 12 -2.83 1.08 9.51
C ILE A 12 -2.96 -0.30 8.81
N VAL A 13 -2.11 -0.59 7.83
CA VAL A 13 -2.08 -1.91 7.16
C VAL A 13 -1.89 -3.03 8.19
N LEU A 14 -0.96 -2.87 9.14
CA LEU A 14 -0.67 -3.89 10.14
C LEU A 14 -1.86 -4.13 11.08
N ILE A 15 -2.57 -3.07 11.49
CA ILE A 15 -3.77 -3.18 12.32
C ILE A 15 -4.91 -3.87 11.55
N ILE A 16 -5.17 -3.46 10.31
CA ILE A 16 -6.22 -4.05 9.46
C ILE A 16 -5.90 -5.52 9.19
N SER A 17 -4.63 -5.83 8.88
CA SER A 17 -4.17 -7.20 8.63
C SER A 17 -4.36 -8.10 9.86
N ALA A 18 -3.91 -7.64 11.03
CA ALA A 18 -4.08 -8.39 12.27
C ALA A 18 -5.57 -8.60 12.59
N PHE A 19 -6.39 -7.56 12.47
CA PHE A 19 -7.82 -7.65 12.76
C PHE A 19 -8.55 -8.55 11.76
N GLY A 20 -8.27 -8.42 10.45
CA GLY A 20 -8.86 -9.27 9.41
C GLY A 20 -8.49 -10.74 9.58
N LEU A 21 -7.23 -11.05 9.93
CA LEU A 21 -6.80 -12.41 10.22
C LEU A 21 -7.45 -12.99 11.48
N LEU A 22 -7.52 -12.21 12.57
CA LEU A 22 -8.12 -12.66 13.83
C LEU A 22 -9.63 -12.89 13.71
N THR A 23 -10.32 -12.06 12.93
CA THR A 23 -11.77 -12.15 12.71
C THR A 23 -12.14 -13.04 11.52
N ASN A 24 -11.14 -13.54 10.77
CA ASN A 24 -11.30 -14.20 9.48
C ASN A 24 -12.18 -13.40 8.50
N ASN A 25 -12.21 -12.07 8.67
CA ASN A 25 -13.05 -11.17 7.89
C ASN A 25 -12.28 -10.69 6.66
N HIS A 26 -12.62 -11.29 5.52
CA HIS A 26 -12.01 -11.01 4.24
C HIS A 26 -12.48 -9.67 3.64
N ASP A 27 -13.57 -9.08 4.14
CA ASP A 27 -14.08 -7.78 3.69
C ASP A 27 -13.07 -6.63 3.95
N LEU A 28 -12.07 -6.89 4.80
CA LEU A 28 -10.99 -5.95 5.12
C LEU A 28 -9.82 -5.99 4.14
N LEU A 29 -9.70 -7.04 3.32
CA LEU A 29 -8.64 -7.19 2.31
C LEU A 29 -8.54 -6.02 1.32
N PRO A 30 -9.63 -5.53 0.69
CA PRO A 30 -9.53 -4.39 -0.23
C PRO A 30 -8.97 -3.14 0.47
N TYR A 31 -9.41 -2.85 1.68
CA TYR A 31 -8.87 -1.72 2.45
C TYR A 31 -7.37 -1.89 2.76
N MET A 32 -6.93 -3.12 3.03
CA MET A 32 -5.52 -3.43 3.25
C MET A 32 -4.69 -3.17 1.98
N PHE A 33 -5.15 -3.63 0.81
CA PHE A 33 -4.48 -3.39 -0.47
C PHE A 33 -4.49 -1.92 -0.89
N LEU A 34 -5.52 -1.16 -0.53
CA LEU A 34 -5.55 0.29 -0.74
C LEU A 34 -4.41 1.01 -0.01
N PHE A 35 -4.24 0.76 1.30
CA PHE A 35 -3.14 1.39 2.05
C PHE A 35 -1.77 0.86 1.62
N LEU A 36 -1.67 -0.41 1.23
CA LEU A 36 -0.43 -1.01 0.72
C LEU A 36 0.00 -0.34 -0.60
N SER A 37 -0.91 -0.23 -1.57
CA SER A 37 -0.65 0.41 -2.87
C SER A 37 -0.24 1.88 -2.69
N LEU A 38 -0.97 2.64 -1.86
CA LEU A 38 -0.63 4.02 -1.54
C LEU A 38 0.78 4.16 -0.96
N SER A 39 1.18 3.24 -0.08
CA SER A 39 2.53 3.21 0.50
C SER A 39 3.62 2.99 -0.57
N MET A 40 3.37 2.13 -1.55
CA MET A 40 4.28 1.87 -2.68
C MET A 40 4.41 3.09 -3.59
N LEU A 41 3.32 3.82 -3.85
CA LEU A 41 3.35 5.07 -4.60
C LEU A 41 4.18 6.14 -3.87
N LEU A 42 3.96 6.30 -2.56
CA LEU A 42 4.71 7.25 -1.72
C LEU A 42 6.21 6.92 -1.68
N LEU A 43 6.57 5.64 -1.59
CA LEU A 43 7.96 5.19 -1.68
C LEU A 43 8.55 5.43 -3.08
N GLY A 44 7.80 5.19 -4.15
CA GLY A 44 8.22 5.46 -5.53
C GLY A 44 8.54 6.93 -5.75
N LEU A 45 7.67 7.83 -5.26
CA LEU A 45 7.88 9.27 -5.26
C LEU A 45 9.12 9.69 -4.46
N LEU A 46 9.36 9.05 -3.30
CA LEU A 46 10.56 9.31 -2.50
C LEU A 46 11.84 8.93 -3.27
N GLU A 47 11.81 7.81 -4.00
CA GLU A 47 12.97 7.35 -4.78
C GLU A 47 13.22 8.13 -6.05
N PHE A 48 12.16 8.65 -6.70
CA PHE A 48 12.32 9.61 -7.78
C PHE A 48 12.99 10.89 -7.31
N LYS A 49 12.60 11.39 -6.12
CA LYS A 49 13.29 12.53 -5.51
C LYS A 49 14.76 12.26 -5.21
N ARG A 50 15.12 10.98 -4.97
CA ARG A 50 16.51 10.53 -4.77
C ARG A 50 17.22 10.16 -6.09
N ASN A 51 16.61 10.47 -7.23
CA ASN A 51 17.10 10.19 -8.58
C ASN A 51 17.43 8.70 -8.83
N ARG A 52 16.70 7.80 -8.14
CA ARG A 52 16.88 6.35 -8.28
C ARG A 52 15.85 5.79 -9.24
N ARG A 53 16.31 5.03 -10.24
CA ARG A 53 15.43 4.31 -11.19
C ARG A 53 14.50 3.30 -10.52
N VAL A 54 14.79 2.89 -9.29
CA VAL A 54 13.94 2.03 -8.45
C VAL A 54 12.54 2.62 -8.24
N GLY A 55 12.38 3.95 -8.34
CA GLY A 55 11.07 4.59 -8.30
C GLY A 55 10.09 4.05 -9.34
N TRP A 56 10.56 3.68 -10.54
CA TRP A 56 9.72 3.10 -11.58
C TRP A 56 9.15 1.73 -11.19
N ILE A 57 9.97 0.89 -10.55
CA ILE A 57 9.53 -0.42 -10.06
C ILE A 57 8.42 -0.24 -9.02
N LEU A 58 8.59 0.71 -8.10
CA LEU A 58 7.61 0.99 -7.05
C LEU A 58 6.28 1.52 -7.63
N VAL A 59 6.33 2.32 -8.70
CA VAL A 59 5.11 2.73 -9.43
C VAL A 59 4.45 1.55 -10.14
N SER A 60 5.22 0.64 -10.75
CA SER A 60 4.66 -0.58 -11.34
C SER A 60 3.98 -1.46 -10.29
N VAL A 61 4.60 -1.62 -9.11
CA VAL A 61 4.00 -2.37 -7.98
C VAL A 61 2.74 -1.68 -7.49
N PHE A 62 2.71 -0.34 -7.42
CA PHE A 62 1.51 0.42 -7.10
C PHE A 62 0.36 0.09 -8.07
N ILE A 63 0.61 0.08 -9.38
CA ILE A 63 -0.42 -0.21 -10.38
C ILE A 63 -1.01 -1.62 -10.17
N VAL A 64 -0.15 -2.63 -9.97
CA VAL A 64 -0.58 -4.01 -9.75
C VAL A 64 -1.38 -4.16 -8.46
N THR A 65 -0.89 -3.60 -7.36
CA THR A 65 -1.56 -3.69 -6.06
C THR A 65 -2.87 -2.87 -6.01
N PHE A 66 -2.93 -1.76 -6.74
CA PHE A 66 -4.16 -0.98 -6.90
C PHE A 66 -5.20 -1.71 -7.75
N PHE A 67 -4.77 -2.46 -8.77
CA PHE A 67 -5.65 -3.35 -9.52
C PHE A 67 -6.27 -4.41 -8.62
N VAL A 68 -5.46 -5.05 -7.74
CA VAL A 68 -5.96 -6.02 -6.75
C VAL A 68 -6.97 -5.39 -5.80
N PHE A 69 -6.73 -4.15 -5.35
CA PHE A 69 -7.72 -3.42 -4.55
C PHE A 69 -9.06 -3.29 -5.28
N ILE A 70 -9.05 -2.91 -6.56
CA ILE A 70 -10.29 -2.78 -7.35
C ILE A 70 -10.98 -4.14 -7.47
N THR A 71 -10.25 -5.22 -7.77
CA THR A 71 -10.87 -6.54 -7.94
C THR A 71 -11.44 -7.13 -6.66
N GLU A 72 -10.87 -6.82 -5.50
CA GLU A 72 -11.40 -7.28 -4.20
C GLU A 72 -12.55 -6.39 -3.68
N LEU A 73 -12.73 -5.20 -4.25
CA LEU A 73 -13.78 -4.26 -3.85
C LEU A 73 -15.13 -4.55 -4.54
N PHE A 74 -15.11 -5.17 -5.72
CA PHE A 74 -16.28 -5.44 -6.57
C PHE A 74 -16.57 -6.93 -6.66
#